data_AF-A0A8T1MK82-F1
#
_entry.id   AF-A0A8T1MK82-F1
#
_cell.length_a   1.000
_cell.length_b   1.000
_cell.length_c   1.000
_cell.angle_alpha   90.00
_cell.angle_beta   90.00
_cell.angle_gamma   90.00
#
_symmetry.space_group_name_H-M   'P 1'
#
loop_
_entity.id
_entity.type
_entity.pdbx_description
1 polymer ?
#
loop_
_entity_poly.entity_id
_entity_poly.type
_entity_poly.pdbx_seq_one_letter_code
_entity_poly.pdbx_strand_id
1 'polypeptide(L)'
;MCDNVNGWTASDDQGCADGLRSKCVDAAYKDLRARNNVSVRKSRAKTRAFKSEMINEYHELRRITTLLRTRVRKSLRELRFLALLFRRAHRRPPDFITEILKTAENGKLRQLLDVEVRHSEFDELEPRHSNSQRSAENNFLCSRTK
;
A
#
# COMPACT_ATOMS: atom_id res chain seq x y z
N MET A 1 18.25 75.29 46.31
CA MET A 1 17.29 74.33 46.88
C MET A 1 17.11 73.25 45.82
N CYS A 2 17.94 72.21 45.89
CA CYS A 2 17.55 70.86 46.33
C CYS A 2 16.95 70.07 45.16
N ASP A 3 17.36 68.86 44.77
CA ASP A 3 18.28 67.87 45.33
C ASP A 3 18.62 66.79 44.28
N ASN A 4 19.71 66.08 44.56
CA ASN A 4 19.96 64.66 44.30
C ASN A 4 20.30 64.17 42.88
N VAL A 5 21.62 64.19 42.66
CA VAL A 5 22.40 63.06 42.16
C VAL A 5 22.06 61.76 42.92
N ASN A 6 21.57 60.76 42.20
CA ASN A 6 21.64 59.33 42.53
C ASN A 6 21.66 58.65 41.16
N GLY A 7 22.72 57.99 40.70
CA GLY A 7 23.57 57.06 41.40
C GLY A 7 23.72 55.93 40.39
N TRP A 8 24.82 55.97 39.64
CA TRP A 8 25.19 54.88 38.75
C TRP A 8 25.50 53.67 39.64
N THR A 9 24.56 52.74 39.74
CA THR A 9 24.82 51.42 40.31
C THR A 9 24.45 50.36 39.29
N ALA A 10 25.52 49.75 38.79
CA ALA A 10 25.57 48.47 38.13
C ALA A 10 24.48 47.48 38.58
N SER A 11 23.85 46.83 37.61
CA SER A 11 23.52 45.40 37.65
C SER A 11 23.15 44.97 36.22
N ASP A 12 24.20 44.75 35.42
CA ASP A 12 24.15 43.88 34.25
C ASP A 12 23.92 42.43 34.73
N ASP A 13 22.68 42.05 35.01
CA ASP A 13 22.32 40.64 35.27
C ASP A 13 20.99 40.25 34.59
N GLN A 14 20.52 41.04 33.62
CA GLN A 14 19.32 40.73 32.83
C GLN A 14 19.63 40.00 31.50
N GLY A 15 20.89 39.64 31.25
CA GLY A 15 21.33 38.95 30.01
C GLY A 15 21.40 37.42 30.09
N CYS A 16 21.36 36.84 31.29
CA CYS A 16 21.59 35.40 31.49
C CYS A 16 20.31 34.54 31.38
N ALA A 17 19.13 35.10 31.64
CA ALA A 17 17.87 34.36 31.60
C ALA A 17 17.34 34.12 30.17
N ASP A 18 17.55 35.06 29.25
CA ASP A 18 17.01 34.98 27.88
C ASP A 18 17.73 33.94 27.01
N GLY A 19 19.04 33.76 27.19
CA GLY A 19 19.81 32.74 26.46
C GLY A 19 19.45 31.30 26.86
N LEU A 20 19.11 31.06 28.13
CA LEU A 20 18.62 29.77 28.62
C LEU A 20 17.18 29.51 28.15
N ARG A 21 16.34 30.54 28.14
CA ARG A 21 14.96 30.47 27.64
C ARG A 21 14.92 30.19 26.13
N SER A 22 15.80 30.81 25.34
CA SER A 22 15.95 30.55 23.91
C SER A 22 16.44 29.13 23.61
N LYS A 23 17.47 28.63 24.31
CA LYS A 23 17.94 27.23 24.18
C LYS A 23 16.87 26.21 24.60
N CYS A 24 16.07 26.53 25.61
CA CYS A 24 14.94 25.70 26.06
C CYS A 24 13.82 25.66 25.01
N VAL A 25 13.51 26.79 24.37
CA VAL A 25 12.57 26.87 23.23
C VAL A 25 13.10 26.07 22.04
N ASP A 26 14.40 26.13 21.75
CA ASP A 26 15.02 25.34 20.69
C ASP A 26 15.03 23.84 20.98
N ALA A 27 15.27 23.44 22.23
CA ALA A 27 15.18 22.04 22.65
C ALA A 27 13.74 21.52 22.56
N ALA A 28 12.77 22.27 23.07
CA ALA A 28 11.36 21.95 22.97
C ALA A 28 10.89 21.86 21.51
N TYR A 29 11.39 22.74 20.64
CA TYR A 29 11.13 22.70 19.21
C TYR A 29 11.73 21.45 18.56
N LYS A 30 12.99 21.10 18.86
CA LYS A 30 13.65 19.88 18.36
C LYS A 30 12.88 18.63 18.79
N ASP A 31 12.42 18.56 20.03
CA ASP A 31 11.63 17.44 20.54
C ASP A 31 10.26 17.35 19.87
N LEU A 32 9.60 18.50 19.63
CA LEU A 32 8.36 18.55 18.87
C LEU A 32 8.56 18.05 17.42
N ARG A 33 9.64 18.48 16.77
CA ARG A 33 9.96 18.05 15.39
C ARG A 33 10.37 16.58 15.34
N ALA A 34 11.10 16.07 16.31
CA ALA A 34 11.43 14.66 16.43
C ALA A 34 10.15 13.81 16.55
N ARG A 35 9.24 14.20 17.45
CA ARG A 35 7.93 13.55 17.61
C ARG A 35 7.09 13.62 16.33
N ASN A 36 7.03 14.78 15.68
CA ASN A 36 6.32 14.95 14.42
C ASN A 36 6.91 14.07 13.31
N ASN A 37 8.24 14.02 13.16
CA ASN A 37 8.91 13.18 12.17
C ASN A 37 8.60 11.69 12.38
N VAL A 38 8.55 11.22 13.64
CA VAL A 38 8.11 9.85 13.96
C VAL A 38 6.65 9.64 13.55
N SER A 39 5.76 10.59 13.86
CA SER A 39 4.35 10.53 13.47
C SER A 39 4.19 10.49 11.95
N VAL A 40 4.92 11.32 11.20
CA VAL A 40 4.92 11.35 9.73
C VAL A 40 5.43 10.02 9.16
N ARG A 41 6.50 9.44 9.71
CA ARG A 41 6.98 8.11 9.29
C ARG A 41 5.92 7.04 9.53
N LYS A 42 5.29 7.02 10.71
CA LYS A 42 4.20 6.09 11.04
C LYS A 42 3.01 6.25 10.09
N SER A 43 2.59 7.49 9.82
CA SER A 43 1.52 7.81 8.88
C SER A 43 1.84 7.31 7.47
N ARG A 44 3.02 7.63 6.94
CA ARG A 44 3.47 7.15 5.63
C ARG A 44 3.55 5.63 5.55
N ALA A 45 4.05 4.98 6.60
CA ALA A 45 4.10 3.52 6.68
C ALA A 45 2.69 2.91 6.63
N LYS A 46 1.74 3.47 7.38
CA LYS A 46 0.33 3.05 7.34
C LYS A 46 -0.27 3.20 5.94
N THR A 47 -0.05 4.33 5.27
CA THR A 47 -0.53 4.55 3.90
C THR A 47 0.11 3.57 2.90
N ARG A 48 1.41 3.28 3.04
CA ARG A 48 2.08 2.29 2.18
C ARG A 48 1.54 0.89 2.41
N ALA A 49 1.35 0.48 3.67
CA ALA A 49 0.79 -0.82 4.02
C ALA A 49 -0.62 -1.00 3.43
N PHE A 50 -1.48 0.01 3.60
CA PHE A 50 -2.82 -0.01 3.00
C PHE A 50 -2.78 -0.11 1.48
N LYS A 51 -1.90 0.65 0.81
CA LYS A 51 -1.73 0.55 -0.65
C LYS A 51 -1.26 -0.84 -1.09
N SER A 52 -0.29 -1.42 -0.40
CA SER A 52 0.18 -2.78 -0.72
C SER A 52 -0.89 -3.84 -0.48
N GLU A 53 -1.71 -3.69 0.55
CA GLU A 53 -2.84 -4.59 0.82
C GLU A 53 -3.87 -4.55 -0.32
N MET A 54 -4.26 -3.35 -0.76
CA MET A 54 -5.16 -3.19 -1.92
C MET A 54 -4.59 -3.80 -3.21
N ILE A 55 -3.28 -3.63 -3.46
CA ILE A 55 -2.62 -4.22 -4.62
C ILE A 55 -2.68 -5.74 -4.53
N ASN A 56 -2.38 -6.32 -3.36
CA ASN A 56 -2.44 -7.76 -3.15
C ASN A 56 -3.86 -8.31 -3.36
N GLU A 57 -4.87 -7.66 -2.80
CA GLU A 57 -6.27 -8.05 -2.97
C GLU A 57 -6.68 -8.02 -4.45
N TYR A 58 -6.28 -6.98 -5.18
CA TYR A 58 -6.50 -6.89 -6.63
C TYR A 58 -5.87 -8.07 -7.38
N HIS A 59 -4.63 -8.43 -7.07
CA HIS A 59 -3.97 -9.57 -7.69
C HIS A 59 -4.66 -10.90 -7.37
N GLU A 60 -5.10 -11.12 -6.13
CA GLU A 60 -5.85 -12.32 -5.76
C GLU A 60 -7.19 -12.41 -6.51
N LEU A 61 -7.97 -11.34 -6.54
CA LEU A 61 -9.23 -11.29 -7.28
C LEU A 61 -9.02 -11.55 -8.78
N ARG A 62 -7.93 -11.03 -9.35
CA ARG A 62 -7.58 -11.24 -10.76
C ARG A 62 -7.17 -12.69 -11.03
N ARG A 63 -6.38 -13.32 -10.14
CA ARG A 63 -6.01 -14.74 -10.21
C ARG A 63 -7.26 -15.61 -10.19
N ILE A 64 -8.15 -15.39 -9.22
CA ILE A 64 -9.41 -16.13 -9.08
C ILE A 64 -10.29 -15.94 -10.32
N THR A 65 -10.45 -14.70 -10.79
CA THR A 65 -11.26 -14.40 -11.98
C THR A 65 -10.71 -15.10 -13.22
N THR A 66 -9.40 -15.10 -13.42
CA THR A 66 -8.75 -15.81 -14.53
C THR A 66 -9.01 -17.31 -14.43
N LEU A 67 -8.82 -17.89 -13.24
CA LEU A 67 -9.08 -19.31 -12.99
C LEU A 67 -10.54 -19.68 -13.30
N LEU A 68 -11.50 -18.90 -12.79
CA LEU A 68 -12.93 -19.14 -13.05
C LEU A 68 -13.26 -19.05 -14.54
N ARG A 69 -12.74 -18.04 -15.25
CA ARG A 69 -12.91 -17.93 -16.71
C ARG A 69 -12.37 -19.16 -17.45
N THR A 70 -11.19 -19.65 -17.08
CA THR A 70 -10.62 -20.86 -17.73
C THR A 70 -11.49 -22.09 -17.48
N ARG A 71 -11.98 -22.28 -16.25
CA ARG A 71 -12.88 -23.39 -15.91
C ARG A 71 -14.19 -23.32 -16.71
N VAL A 72 -14.83 -22.15 -16.74
CA VAL A 72 -16.07 -21.94 -17.50
C VAL A 72 -15.84 -22.20 -18.99
N ARG A 73 -14.75 -21.70 -19.58
CA ARG A 73 -14.41 -22.00 -20.99
C ARG A 73 -14.25 -23.50 -21.24
N LYS A 74 -13.61 -24.23 -20.32
CA LYS A 74 -13.45 -25.69 -20.43
C LYS A 74 -14.81 -26.39 -20.39
N SER A 75 -15.65 -26.08 -19.40
CA SER A 75 -16.98 -26.67 -19.27
C SER A 75 -17.88 -26.38 -20.47
N LEU A 76 -17.82 -25.16 -21.04
CA LEU A 76 -18.56 -24.83 -22.25
C LEU A 76 -18.07 -25.62 -23.47
N ARG A 77 -16.76 -25.86 -23.60
CA ARG A 77 -16.21 -26.73 -24.66
C ARG A 77 -16.70 -28.16 -24.51
N GLU A 78 -16.69 -28.69 -23.28
CA GLU A 78 -17.21 -30.03 -22.98
C GLU A 78 -18.70 -30.15 -23.28
N LEU A 79 -19.51 -29.15 -22.91
CA LEU A 79 -20.94 -29.10 -23.23
C LEU A 79 -21.20 -29.05 -24.74
N ARG A 80 -20.41 -28.26 -25.49
CA ARG A 80 -20.48 -28.24 -26.96
C ARG A 80 -20.16 -29.61 -27.56
N PHE A 81 -19.15 -30.29 -27.02
CA PHE A 81 -18.80 -31.64 -27.43
C PHE A 81 -19.92 -32.64 -27.14
N LEU A 82 -20.53 -32.60 -25.96
CA LEU A 82 -21.70 -33.44 -25.62
C LEU A 82 -22.87 -33.18 -26.58
N ALA A 83 -23.21 -31.91 -26.84
CA ALA A 83 -24.26 -31.56 -27.79
C ALA A 83 -23.96 -32.06 -29.23
N LEU A 84 -22.68 -32.13 -29.62
CA LEU A 84 -22.25 -32.73 -30.88
C LEU A 84 -22.47 -34.26 -30.88
N LEU A 85 -22.12 -34.94 -29.78
CA LEU A 85 -22.32 -36.39 -29.64
C LEU A 85 -23.80 -36.77 -29.75
N PHE A 86 -24.69 -36.04 -29.08
CA PHE A 86 -26.14 -36.26 -29.20
C PHE A 86 -26.60 -36.17 -30.66
N ARG A 87 -26.20 -35.10 -31.37
CA ARG A 87 -26.53 -34.91 -32.78
C ARG A 87 -26.01 -36.05 -33.66
N ARG A 88 -24.78 -36.51 -33.42
CA ARG A 88 -24.17 -37.64 -34.16
C ARG A 88 -24.87 -38.97 -33.88
N ALA A 89 -25.41 -39.15 -32.68
CA ALA A 89 -26.25 -40.30 -32.33
C ALA A 89 -27.70 -40.17 -32.85
N HIS A 90 -28.00 -39.17 -33.70
CA HIS A 90 -29.34 -38.84 -34.17
C HIS A 90 -30.36 -38.59 -33.04
N ARG A 91 -29.88 -38.11 -31.89
CA ARG A 91 -30.69 -37.71 -30.74
C ARG A 91 -30.69 -36.19 -30.60
N ARG A 92 -31.80 -35.65 -30.13
CA ARG A 92 -31.88 -34.24 -29.75
C ARG A 92 -31.10 -34.04 -28.44
N PRO A 93 -30.18 -33.07 -28.35
CA PRO A 93 -29.55 -32.72 -27.08
C PRO A 93 -30.61 -32.28 -26.07
N PRO A 94 -30.46 -32.59 -24.77
CA PRO A 94 -31.33 -32.07 -23.72
C PRO A 94 -31.47 -30.55 -23.79
N ASP A 95 -32.69 -30.04 -23.57
CA ASP A 95 -32.98 -28.62 -23.76
C ASP A 95 -32.11 -27.73 -22.87
N PHE A 96 -31.83 -28.14 -21.62
CA PHE A 96 -30.95 -27.40 -20.71
C PHE A 96 -29.54 -27.18 -21.28
N ILE A 97 -28.97 -28.14 -22.01
CA ILE A 97 -27.65 -27.98 -22.65
C ILE A 97 -27.73 -26.91 -23.73
N THR A 98 -28.80 -26.94 -24.52
CA THR A 98 -28.98 -25.97 -25.61
C THR A 98 -29.23 -24.55 -25.08
N GLU A 99 -29.95 -24.40 -23.98
CA GLU A 99 -30.18 -23.12 -23.32
C GLU A 99 -28.88 -22.55 -22.72
N ILE A 100 -28.10 -23.39 -22.02
CA ILE A 100 -26.80 -22.97 -21.47
C ILE A 100 -25.86 -22.52 -22.60
N LEU A 101 -25.80 -23.25 -23.71
CA LEU A 101 -24.95 -22.88 -24.84
C LEU A 101 -25.42 -21.58 -25.51
N LYS A 102 -26.74 -21.43 -25.73
CA LYS A 102 -27.32 -20.19 -26.29
C LYS A 102 -27.05 -18.97 -25.41
N THR A 103 -27.23 -19.11 -24.10
CA THR A 103 -26.97 -18.00 -23.16
C THR A 103 -25.49 -17.67 -23.06
N ALA A 104 -24.61 -18.67 -23.16
CA ALA A 104 -23.17 -18.48 -23.20
C ALA A 104 -22.69 -17.78 -24.49
N GLU A 105 -23.40 -17.93 -25.61
CA GLU A 105 -23.02 -17.34 -26.91
C GLU A 105 -23.59 -15.94 -27.13
N ASN A 106 -24.80 -15.66 -26.64
CA ASN A 106 -25.54 -14.43 -26.97
C ASN A 106 -25.64 -13.42 -25.82
N GLY A 107 -24.82 -13.57 -24.77
CA GLY A 107 -25.01 -12.83 -23.52
C GLY A 107 -23.77 -12.18 -22.93
N LYS A 108 -23.98 -11.58 -21.75
CA LYS A 108 -22.93 -11.00 -20.88
C LYS A 108 -21.82 -11.98 -20.55
N LEU A 109 -22.13 -13.28 -20.50
CA LEU A 109 -21.15 -14.33 -20.24
C LEU A 109 -20.09 -14.38 -21.33
N ARG A 110 -20.48 -14.26 -22.61
CA ARG A 110 -19.52 -14.18 -23.70
C ARG A 110 -18.57 -13.00 -23.54
N GLN A 111 -19.11 -11.81 -23.25
CA GLN A 111 -18.31 -10.61 -23.04
C GLN A 111 -17.30 -10.79 -21.89
N LEU A 112 -17.75 -11.39 -20.78
CA LEU A 112 -16.89 -11.69 -19.62
C LEU A 112 -15.81 -12.74 -19.92
N LEU A 113 -16.09 -13.67 -20.83
CA LEU A 113 -15.15 -14.68 -21.27
C LEU A 113 -14.23 -14.17 -22.38
N ASP A 114 -14.59 -13.17 -23.17
CA ASP A 114 -13.80 -12.63 -24.28
C ASP A 114 -12.89 -11.46 -23.86
N VAL A 115 -12.93 -11.03 -22.59
CA VAL A 115 -12.00 -10.00 -22.08
C VAL A 115 -10.57 -10.53 -22.17
N GLU A 116 -9.82 -10.01 -23.16
CA GLU A 116 -8.37 -10.18 -23.25
C GLU A 116 -7.75 -9.62 -21.97
N VAL A 117 -6.85 -10.41 -21.38
CA VAL A 117 -6.05 -9.98 -20.24
C VAL A 117 -5.06 -8.94 -20.76
N ARG A 118 -5.51 -7.69 -20.92
CA ARG A 118 -4.57 -6.59 -21.10
C ARG A 118 -3.73 -6.53 -19.84
N HIS A 119 -2.43 -6.78 -20.00
CA HIS A 119 -1.44 -6.58 -18.95
C HIS A 119 -1.61 -5.15 -18.44
N SER A 120 -2.10 -5.01 -17.22
CA SER A 120 -2.21 -3.70 -16.58
C SER A 120 -0.82 -3.35 -16.04
N GLU A 121 -0.47 -2.06 -16.05
CA GLU A 121 0.80 -1.53 -15.50
C GLU A 121 1.09 -1.98 -14.04
N PHE A 122 0.07 -2.50 -13.35
CA PHE A 122 0.19 -3.11 -12.02
C PHE A 122 0.89 -4.47 -12.00
N ASP A 123 1.00 -5.17 -13.13
CA ASP A 123 1.72 -6.46 -13.21
C ASP A 123 3.26 -6.27 -13.11
N GLU A 124 3.78 -5.06 -13.32
CA GLU A 124 5.22 -4.73 -13.15
C GLU A 124 5.60 -4.35 -11.72
N LEU A 125 4.60 -4.15 -10.85
CA LEU A 125 4.81 -3.86 -9.43
C LEU A 125 4.90 -5.16 -8.62
N GLU A 126 5.71 -6.11 -9.10
CA GLU A 126 6.26 -7.16 -8.23
C GLU A 126 6.84 -6.48 -6.98
N PRO A 127 6.56 -6.97 -5.77
CA PRO A 127 7.20 -6.45 -4.57
C PRO A 127 8.70 -6.71 -4.68
N ARG A 128 9.44 -5.71 -5.18
CA ARG A 128 10.88 -5.61 -4.96
C ARG A 128 11.02 -5.57 -3.45
N HIS A 129 11.26 -6.73 -2.85
CA HIS A 129 11.77 -6.85 -1.51
C HIS A 129 13.07 -6.03 -1.50
N SER A 130 12.95 -4.76 -1.13
CA SER A 130 14.09 -3.91 -0.88
C SER A 130 14.84 -4.55 0.27
N ASN A 131 15.88 -5.31 -0.08
CA ASN A 131 16.93 -5.74 0.85
C ASN A 131 17.57 -4.49 1.44
N SER A 132 16.92 -3.93 2.46
CA SER A 132 17.53 -3.02 3.41
C SER A 132 17.69 -3.79 4.71
N GLN A 133 18.43 -4.90 4.66
CA GLN A 133 19.23 -5.31 5.82
C GLN A 133 20.25 -4.19 6.03
N ARG A 134 19.89 -3.18 6.81
CA ARG A 134 20.87 -2.27 7.40
C ARG A 134 21.43 -3.03 8.60
N SER A 135 22.67 -3.48 8.45
CA SER A 135 23.50 -4.12 9.46
C SER A 135 23.25 -3.53 10.85
N ALA A 136 22.79 -4.39 11.76
CA ALA A 136 23.05 -4.21 13.17
C ALA A 136 24.51 -4.60 13.40
N GLU A 137 25.45 -3.66 13.23
CA GLU A 137 26.83 -3.83 13.66
C GLU A 137 27.51 -2.46 13.75
N ASN A 138 28.24 -2.28 14.85
CA ASN A 138 29.17 -1.19 15.18
C ASN A 138 28.57 0.12 15.74
N ASN A 139 28.48 0.16 17.07
CA ASN A 139 29.12 1.21 17.87
C ASN A 139 29.31 0.70 19.31
N PHE A 140 30.20 -0.29 19.45
CA PHE A 140 30.99 -0.45 20.67
C PHE A 140 32.19 0.50 20.54
N LEU A 141 32.57 1.11 21.67
CA LEU A 141 33.76 1.95 21.91
C LEU A 141 33.64 3.45 21.58
N CYS A 142 33.34 4.24 22.61
CA CYS A 142 34.17 5.40 22.92
C CYS A 142 34.23 5.60 24.45
N SER A 143 35.27 5.00 25.02
CA SER A 143 36.22 5.59 25.96
C SER A 143 35.69 6.48 27.09
N ARG A 144 35.50 5.80 28.23
CA ARG A 144 35.95 6.20 29.56
C ARG A 144 37.20 7.12 29.52
N THR A 145 37.05 8.38 29.92
CA THR A 145 38.15 9.17 30.50
C THR A 145 37.68 9.74 31.83
N LYS A 146 38.46 9.45 32.86
CA LYS A 146 38.38 10.05 34.20
C LYS A 146 38.78 11.51 34.14
#